data_AF-A0A9E3EPX9-F1
#
_entry.id   AF-A0A9E3EPX9-F1
#
_cell.length_a   1.000
_cell.length_b   1.000
_cell.length_c   1.000
_cell.angle_alpha   90.00
_cell.angle_beta   90.00
_cell.angle_gamma   90.00
#
_symmetry.space_group_name_H-M   'P 1'
#
loop_
_entity.id
_entity.type
_entity.pdbx_description
1 polymer ?
#
loop_
_entity_poly.entity_id
_entity_poly.type
_entity_poly.pdbx_seq_one_letter_code
_entity_poly.pdbx_strand_id
1 'polypeptide(L)'
;MPTKRRCSFHVSILLIHHLRKGGANDPMDEISGSTGLTGATDCNMVLQRERGKREAILYITGRDVEEQALSLTFDEDIAHWSINEAPRSAKISPDRQAILDLLEASDRPMSPVEIADMLSIDIDKLRKKLYYMCKSDLICNTSRGLYQSVTKDVVQSTLDQLNELF
;
A
#
# COMPACT_ATOMS: atom_id res chain seq x y z
N MET A 1 24.11 -24.54 -27.84
CA MET A 1 25.06 -23.59 -27.20
C MET A 1 24.54 -23.27 -25.81
N PRO A 2 25.06 -23.88 -24.71
CA PRO A 2 24.62 -23.50 -23.37
C PRO A 2 25.66 -22.57 -22.71
N THR A 3 25.37 -21.28 -22.65
CA THR A 3 26.08 -20.32 -21.78
C THR A 3 25.29 -20.10 -20.50
N LYS A 4 25.24 -21.11 -19.63
CA LYS A 4 24.90 -20.91 -18.21
C LYS A 4 26.20 -20.97 -17.42
N ARG A 5 26.82 -19.80 -17.19
CA ARG A 5 27.85 -19.67 -16.14
C ARG A 5 27.14 -19.89 -14.81
N ARG A 6 27.18 -21.12 -14.30
CA ARG A 6 26.78 -21.46 -12.94
C ARG A 6 27.96 -21.13 -12.05
N CYS A 7 27.78 -20.28 -11.05
CA CYS A 7 28.77 -20.13 -9.98
C CYS A 7 28.92 -21.48 -9.27
N SER A 8 30.14 -22.04 -9.23
CA SER A 8 30.43 -23.37 -8.68
C SER A 8 30.33 -23.47 -7.15
N PHE A 9 30.08 -22.35 -6.48
CA PHE A 9 29.95 -22.27 -5.03
C PHE A 9 28.51 -21.91 -4.67
N HIS A 10 27.90 -22.68 -3.76
CA HIS A 10 26.54 -22.44 -3.25
C HIS A 10 26.54 -21.26 -2.27
N VAL A 11 26.84 -20.06 -2.78
CA VAL A 11 26.98 -18.83 -1.99
C VAL A 11 26.04 -17.78 -2.56
N SER A 12 25.33 -17.07 -1.67
CA SER A 12 24.53 -15.89 -2.02
C SER A 12 25.37 -14.63 -1.86
N ILE A 13 25.22 -13.68 -2.79
CA ILE A 13 25.89 -12.39 -2.76
C ILE A 13 24.82 -11.31 -2.64
N LEU A 14 24.89 -10.52 -1.57
CA LEU A 14 24.06 -9.34 -1.37
C LEU A 14 24.89 -8.08 -1.64
N LEU A 15 24.49 -7.30 -2.64
CA LEU A 15 25.11 -6.02 -2.97
C LEU A 15 24.24 -4.87 -2.45
N ILE A 16 24.80 -4.00 -1.63
CA ILE A 16 24.12 -2.80 -1.12
C ILE A 16 24.67 -1.59 -1.86
N HIS A 17 23.79 -0.79 -2.45
CA HIS A 17 24.16 0.46 -3.10
C HIS A 17 23.15 1.57 -2.80
N HIS A 18 23.58 2.82 -3.00
CA HIS A 18 22.70 3.98 -2.83
C HIS A 18 21.77 4.14 -4.04
N LEU A 19 20.54 4.59 -3.79
CA LEU A 19 19.58 4.99 -4.82
C LEU A 19 19.90 6.39 -5.35
N ARG A 20 19.44 6.70 -6.57
CA ARG A 20 19.61 8.04 -7.15
C ARG A 20 18.79 9.09 -6.39
N LYS A 21 19.27 10.34 -6.38
CA LYS A 21 18.50 11.50 -5.92
C LYS A 21 17.54 11.96 -7.02
N GLY A 22 16.38 11.33 -7.10
CA GLY A 22 15.31 11.69 -8.03
C GLY A 22 14.18 10.70 -7.85
N GLY A 23 13.12 11.14 -7.17
CA GLY A 23 11.97 10.28 -6.91
C GLY A 23 11.41 9.74 -8.22
N ALA A 24 11.18 8.44 -8.27
CA ALA A 24 10.52 7.80 -9.39
C ALA A 24 9.12 7.34 -8.98
N ASN A 25 8.25 7.17 -9.97
CA ASN A 25 6.92 6.59 -9.72
C ASN A 25 7.03 5.11 -9.32
N ASP A 26 8.02 4.41 -9.87
CA ASP A 26 8.39 3.04 -9.51
C ASP A 26 9.68 3.06 -8.66
N PRO A 27 9.67 2.52 -7.44
CA PRO A 27 10.87 2.37 -6.61
C PRO A 27 12.03 1.65 -7.32
N MET A 28 11.75 0.72 -8.24
CA MET A 28 12.78 -0.03 -8.98
C MET A 28 13.54 0.87 -9.96
N ASP A 29 12.91 1.92 -10.47
CA ASP A 29 13.58 2.92 -11.31
C ASP A 29 14.59 3.78 -10.52
N GLU A 30 14.56 3.73 -9.18
CA GLU A 30 15.50 4.44 -8.29
C GLU A 30 16.85 3.71 -8.15
N ILE A 31 16.93 2.44 -8.58
CA ILE A 31 18.14 1.59 -8.55
C ILE A 31 19.27 2.13 -9.46
N SER A 32 19.02 3.22 -10.19
CA SER A 32 19.96 4.00 -10.99
C SER A 32 20.30 3.39 -12.34
N GLY A 33 19.73 3.99 -13.40
CA GLY A 33 20.38 4.33 -14.68
C GLY A 33 21.03 3.24 -15.53
N SER A 34 21.11 2.01 -15.06
CA SER A 34 21.71 0.87 -15.72
C SER A 34 20.78 -0.31 -15.59
N THR A 35 19.98 -0.54 -16.64
CA THR A 35 19.30 -1.81 -16.88
C THR A 35 20.25 -3.01 -16.78
N GLY A 36 21.57 -2.78 -16.81
CA GLY A 36 22.61 -3.78 -16.59
C GLY A 36 22.72 -4.31 -15.15
N LEU A 37 22.35 -3.54 -14.11
CA LEU A 37 22.46 -4.01 -12.72
C LEU A 37 21.25 -4.87 -12.31
N THR A 38 20.03 -4.36 -12.58
CA THR A 38 18.78 -5.10 -12.31
C THR A 38 18.63 -6.35 -13.18
N GLY A 39 19.24 -6.36 -14.37
CA GLY A 39 19.25 -7.53 -15.27
C GLY A 39 20.28 -8.60 -14.91
N ALA A 40 21.23 -8.30 -14.01
CA ALA A 40 22.28 -9.22 -13.58
C ALA A 40 22.00 -9.90 -12.23
N THR A 41 20.99 -9.42 -11.49
CA THR A 41 20.60 -9.93 -10.18
C THR A 41 19.40 -10.86 -10.28
N ASP A 42 19.34 -11.89 -9.42
CA ASP A 42 18.18 -12.77 -9.32
C ASP A 42 17.03 -12.11 -8.54
N CYS A 43 17.35 -11.19 -7.63
CA CYS A 43 16.42 -10.44 -6.79
C CYS A 43 16.93 -9.00 -6.59
N ASN A 44 16.00 -8.05 -6.62
CA ASN A 44 16.21 -6.63 -6.36
C ASN A 44 15.33 -6.21 -5.18
N MET A 45 15.89 -5.36 -4.31
CA MET A 45 15.22 -4.87 -3.11
C MET A 45 15.43 -3.36 -2.96
N VAL A 46 14.37 -2.61 -2.71
CA VAL A 46 14.40 -1.15 -2.54
C VAL A 46 13.76 -0.78 -1.22
N LEU A 47 14.55 -0.19 -0.31
CA LEU A 47 14.05 0.33 0.96
C LEU A 47 13.74 1.82 0.82
N GLN A 48 12.45 2.16 0.79
CA GLN A 48 11.98 3.54 0.81
C GLN A 48 11.58 3.97 2.20
N ARG A 49 12.21 5.03 2.69
CA ARG A 49 11.96 5.63 4.01
C ARG A 49 11.84 7.13 3.91
N GLU A 50 10.83 7.70 4.55
CA GLU A 50 10.71 9.15 4.68
C GLU A 50 11.74 9.65 5.72
N ARG A 51 12.38 10.80 5.44
CA ARG A 51 13.43 11.32 6.32
C ARG A 51 12.86 11.60 7.72
N GLY A 52 13.50 11.04 8.74
CA GLY A 52 13.08 11.21 10.14
C GLY A 52 11.95 10.28 10.59
N LYS A 53 11.46 9.39 9.72
CA LYS A 53 10.49 8.35 10.10
C LYS A 53 11.17 7.02 10.40
N ARG A 54 10.52 6.25 11.29
CA ARG A 54 10.92 4.89 11.64
C ARG A 54 10.27 3.87 10.73
N GLU A 55 9.17 4.23 10.08
CA GLU A 55 8.46 3.41 9.11
C GLU A 55 9.11 3.47 7.73
N ALA A 56 9.25 2.31 7.10
CA ALA A 56 9.74 2.17 5.73
C ALA A 56 8.95 1.11 4.96
N ILE A 57 9.12 1.10 3.64
CA ILE A 57 8.61 0.06 2.77
C ILE A 57 9.80 -0.59 2.05
N LEU A 58 9.89 -1.91 2.12
CA LEU A 58 10.83 -2.71 1.36
C LEU A 58 10.10 -3.32 0.17
N TYR A 59 10.37 -2.80 -1.03
CA TYR A 59 9.90 -3.38 -2.27
C TYR A 59 10.86 -4.47 -2.71
N ILE A 60 10.33 -5.61 -3.12
CA ILE A 60 11.11 -6.77 -3.55
C ILE A 60 10.56 -7.24 -4.89
N THR A 61 11.45 -7.47 -5.85
CA THR A 61 11.13 -8.08 -7.14
C THR A 61 12.26 -9.00 -7.55
N GLY A 62 11.98 -10.04 -8.31
CA GLY A 62 13.01 -10.97 -8.75
C GLY A 62 12.53 -11.89 -9.86
N ARG A 63 13.44 -12.70 -10.38
CA ARG A 63 13.11 -13.68 -11.42
C ARG A 63 12.23 -14.81 -10.88
N ASP A 64 12.56 -15.28 -9.69
CA ASP A 64 11.92 -16.43 -9.04
C ASP A 64 11.24 -16.03 -7.71
N VAL A 65 10.92 -14.75 -7.54
CA VAL A 65 10.29 -14.19 -6.34
C VAL A 65 9.11 -13.32 -6.77
N GLU A 66 7.95 -13.51 -6.13
CA GLU A 66 6.79 -12.65 -6.36
C GLU A 66 7.07 -11.22 -5.92
N GLU A 67 6.57 -10.27 -6.70
CA GLU A 67 6.65 -8.86 -6.36
C GLU A 67 5.86 -8.59 -5.07
N GLN A 68 6.54 -8.00 -4.09
CA GLN A 68 5.97 -7.75 -2.76
C GLN A 68 6.45 -6.41 -2.21
N ALA A 69 5.62 -5.81 -1.35
CA ALA A 69 5.95 -4.61 -0.61
C ALA A 69 5.75 -4.87 0.89
N LEU A 70 6.85 -4.97 1.63
CA LEU A 70 6.84 -5.24 3.06
C LEU A 70 6.88 -3.93 3.84
N SER A 71 5.96 -3.76 4.79
CA SER A 71 5.97 -2.63 5.71
C SER A 71 6.92 -2.93 6.86
N LEU A 72 7.89 -2.04 7.09
CA LEU A 72 8.91 -2.22 8.12
C LEU A 72 8.87 -1.07 9.13
N THR A 73 9.24 -1.38 10.37
CA THR A 73 9.51 -0.40 11.44
C THR A 73 10.94 -0.54 11.93
N PHE A 74 11.66 0.58 12.03
CA PHE A 74 13.01 0.63 12.56
C PHE A 74 13.01 0.84 14.07
N ASP A 75 13.65 -0.08 14.77
CA ASP A 75 14.00 0.06 16.17
C ASP A 75 15.37 0.74 16.29
N GLU A 76 15.42 1.96 16.83
CA GLU A 76 16.66 2.74 16.97
C GLU A 76 17.55 2.22 18.12
N ASP A 77 16.96 1.59 19.14
CA ASP A 77 17.71 1.14 20.31
C ASP A 77 18.56 -0.09 19.99
N ILE A 78 18.04 -0.96 19.12
CA ILE A 78 18.71 -2.20 18.69
C ILE A 78 19.13 -2.21 17.20
N ALA A 79 18.90 -1.10 16.49
CA ALA A 79 19.17 -0.93 15.06
C ALA A 79 18.57 -2.04 14.17
N HIS A 80 17.34 -2.45 14.47
CA HIS A 80 16.68 -3.60 13.83
C HIS A 80 15.45 -3.19 13.00
N TRP A 81 15.21 -3.89 11.90
CA TRP A 81 14.00 -3.73 11.10
C TRP A 81 13.02 -4.87 11.40
N SER A 82 11.81 -4.52 11.80
CA SER A 82 10.73 -5.48 12.06
C SER A 82 9.65 -5.38 10.99
N ILE A 83 9.20 -6.52 10.46
CA ILE A 83 8.09 -6.57 9.51
C ILE A 83 6.79 -6.34 10.28
N ASN A 84 6.00 -5.38 9.85
CA ASN A 84 4.66 -5.18 10.35
C ASN A 84 3.72 -6.12 9.59
N GLU A 85 3.02 -7.01 10.28
CA GLU A 85 2.08 -7.96 9.66
C GLU A 85 0.83 -7.31 9.08
N ALA A 86 0.61 -6.02 9.33
CA ALA A 86 -0.42 -5.27 8.63
C ALA A 86 0.01 -5.08 7.17
N PRO A 87 -0.66 -5.68 6.17
CA PRO A 87 -0.53 -5.21 4.81
C PRO A 87 -0.96 -3.75 4.84
N ARG A 88 0.00 -2.83 4.70
CA ARG A 88 -0.36 -1.43 4.50
C ARG A 88 -1.03 -1.37 3.14
N SER A 89 -2.35 -1.45 3.15
CA SER A 89 -3.25 -1.07 2.06
C SER A 89 -2.62 0.11 1.34
N ALA A 90 -2.28 -0.10 0.06
CA ALA A 90 -1.56 0.81 -0.82
C ALA A 90 -1.71 2.27 -0.36
N LYS A 91 -0.61 2.92 0.07
CA LYS A 91 -0.55 4.29 0.62
C LYS A 91 -1.80 5.09 0.25
N ILE A 92 -2.77 5.08 1.16
CA ILE A 92 -4.05 5.77 0.94
C ILE A 92 -3.69 7.26 0.84
N SER A 93 -3.99 7.88 -0.32
CA SER A 93 -3.81 9.31 -0.52
C SER A 93 -4.44 10.08 0.65
N PRO A 94 -3.86 11.19 1.15
CA PRO A 94 -4.43 11.92 2.28
C PRO A 94 -5.92 12.26 2.09
N ASP A 95 -6.32 12.59 0.86
CA ASP A 95 -7.73 12.80 0.52
C ASP A 95 -8.60 11.54 0.70
N ARG A 96 -8.08 10.37 0.35
CA ARG A 96 -8.79 9.09 0.52
C ARG A 96 -8.91 8.73 2.00
N GLN A 97 -7.88 9.02 2.80
CA GLN A 97 -7.92 8.80 4.25
C GLN A 97 -8.97 9.71 4.88
N ALA A 98 -8.97 11.00 4.52
CA ALA A 98 -9.97 11.95 5.01
C ALA A 98 -11.41 11.54 4.67
N ILE A 99 -11.64 10.95 3.48
CA ILE A 99 -12.95 10.39 3.11
C ILE A 99 -13.31 9.19 4.01
N LEU A 100 -12.37 8.29 4.28
CA LEU A 100 -12.60 7.14 5.17
C LEU A 100 -12.89 7.59 6.59
N ASP A 101 -12.08 8.48 7.15
CA ASP A 101 -12.24 9.01 8.50
C ASP A 101 -13.61 9.69 8.67
N LEU A 102 -14.03 10.46 7.66
CA LEU A 102 -15.34 11.13 7.65
C LEU A 102 -16.50 10.13 7.59
N LEU A 103 -16.39 9.08 6.76
CA LEU A 103 -17.41 8.04 6.64
C LEU A 103 -17.44 7.10 7.85
N GLU A 104 -16.32 6.88 8.53
CA GLU A 104 -16.27 6.13 9.79
C GLU A 104 -16.87 6.92 10.95
N ALA A 105 -16.55 8.21 11.05
CA ALA A 105 -17.12 9.12 12.04
C ALA A 105 -18.62 9.33 11.86
N SER A 106 -19.16 9.08 10.66
CA SER A 106 -20.57 9.20 10.36
C SER A 106 -21.28 7.86 10.49
N ASP A 107 -22.34 7.79 11.28
CA ASP A 107 -23.20 6.60 11.42
C ASP A 107 -24.27 6.46 10.33
N ARG A 108 -24.20 7.31 9.30
CA ARG A 108 -25.16 7.31 8.19
C ARG A 108 -24.45 7.33 6.84
N PRO A 109 -25.03 6.69 5.81
CA PRO A 109 -24.57 6.86 4.44
C PRO A 109 -24.63 8.33 4.02
N MET A 110 -23.55 8.85 3.44
CA MET A 110 -23.45 10.25 3.03
C MET A 110 -23.47 10.42 1.52
N SER A 111 -24.05 11.53 1.07
CA SER A 111 -24.09 11.87 -0.36
C SER A 111 -22.75 12.46 -0.81
N PRO A 112 -22.38 12.33 -2.10
CA PRO A 112 -21.18 12.98 -2.65
C PRO A 112 -21.14 14.50 -2.45
N VAL A 113 -22.31 15.15 -2.36
CA VAL A 113 -22.40 16.60 -2.14
C VAL A 113 -22.01 16.95 -0.70
N GLU A 114 -22.56 16.23 0.28
CA GLU A 114 -22.21 16.43 1.70
C GLU A 114 -20.72 16.13 1.96
N ILE A 115 -20.16 15.09 1.33
CA ILE A 115 -18.73 14.75 1.46
C ILE A 115 -17.84 15.84 0.82
N ALA A 116 -18.25 16.37 -0.34
CA ALA A 116 -17.53 17.45 -1.02
C ALA A 116 -17.49 18.72 -0.18
N ASP A 117 -18.63 19.11 0.41
CA ASP A 117 -18.75 20.30 1.26
C ASP A 117 -17.91 20.17 2.54
N MET A 118 -17.97 19.00 3.21
CA MET A 118 -17.23 18.77 4.46
C MET A 118 -15.71 18.75 4.25
N LEU A 119 -15.24 18.19 3.14
CA LEU A 119 -13.81 18.09 2.83
C LEU A 119 -13.28 19.25 1.99
N SER A 120 -14.16 20.17 1.54
CA SER A 120 -13.84 21.24 0.58
C SER A 120 -13.13 20.72 -0.68
N ILE A 121 -13.55 19.54 -1.18
CA ILE A 121 -13.00 18.90 -2.38
C ILE A 121 -13.96 19.11 -3.55
N ASP A 122 -13.41 19.38 -4.73
CA ASP A 122 -14.17 19.45 -5.97
C ASP A 122 -14.98 18.16 -6.23
N ILE A 123 -16.28 18.32 -6.51
CA ILE A 123 -17.23 17.20 -6.62
C ILE A 123 -16.89 16.24 -7.76
N ASP A 124 -16.31 16.72 -8.86
CA ASP A 124 -15.96 15.88 -10.01
C ASP A 124 -14.68 15.08 -9.73
N LYS A 125 -13.73 15.66 -8.98
CA LYS A 125 -12.58 14.93 -8.45
C LYS A 125 -13.02 13.89 -7.42
N LEU A 126 -13.97 14.22 -6.56
CA LEU A 126 -14.48 13.34 -5.52
C LEU A 126 -15.19 12.12 -6.11
N ARG A 127 -16.09 12.30 -7.08
CA ARG A 127 -16.81 11.19 -7.75
C ARG A 127 -15.86 10.14 -8.32
N LYS A 128 -14.77 10.58 -8.98
CA LYS A 128 -13.73 9.69 -9.47
C LYS A 128 -13.04 8.93 -8.33
N LYS A 129 -12.70 9.62 -7.23
CA LYS A 129 -12.09 8.98 -6.05
C LYS A 129 -13.02 7.95 -5.42
N LEU A 130 -14.29 8.29 -5.18
CA LEU A 130 -15.30 7.39 -4.62
C LEU A 130 -15.50 6.14 -5.49
N TYR A 131 -15.55 6.29 -6.81
CA TYR A 131 -15.62 5.16 -7.74
C TYR A 131 -14.44 4.19 -7.55
N TYR A 132 -13.21 4.71 -7.52
CA TYR A 132 -12.03 3.86 -7.32
C TYR A 132 -11.94 3.27 -5.91
N MET A 133 -12.41 3.98 -4.89
CA MET A 133 -12.46 3.48 -3.51
C MET A 133 -13.49 2.37 -3.33
N CYS A 134 -14.62 2.46 -4.04
CA CYS A 134 -15.62 1.41 -4.09
C CYS A 134 -15.10 0.17 -4.83
N LYS A 135 -14.32 0.37 -5.91
CA LYS A 135 -13.67 -0.72 -6.64
C LYS A 135 -12.57 -1.43 -5.83
N SER A 136 -11.97 -0.73 -4.87
CA SER A 136 -10.93 -1.29 -3.99
C SER A 136 -11.48 -1.82 -2.65
N ASP A 137 -12.80 -2.03 -2.56
CA ASP A 137 -13.50 -2.55 -1.38
C ASP A 137 -13.24 -1.78 -0.07
N LEU A 138 -12.92 -0.48 -0.17
CA LEU A 138 -12.71 0.38 1.01
C LEU A 138 -14.01 1.03 1.48
N ILE A 139 -14.93 1.31 0.56
CA ILE A 139 -16.25 1.91 0.81
C ILE A 139 -17.31 1.19 -0.01
N CYS A 140 -18.55 1.15 0.47
CA CYS A 140 -19.69 0.62 -0.26
C CYS A 140 -20.63 1.75 -0.70
N ASN A 141 -21.29 1.56 -1.85
CA ASN A 141 -22.35 2.43 -2.32
C ASN A 141 -23.70 1.77 -1.99
N THR A 142 -24.48 2.41 -1.13
CA THR A 142 -25.87 2.02 -0.86
C THR A 142 -26.72 2.26 -2.11
N SER A 143 -27.75 1.45 -2.36
CA SER A 143 -28.64 1.52 -3.55
C SER A 143 -29.26 2.89 -3.90
N ARG A 144 -29.10 3.92 -3.05
CA ARG A 144 -29.56 5.30 -3.26
C ARG A 144 -28.45 6.28 -3.71
N GLY A 145 -27.24 5.81 -4.03
CA GLY A 145 -26.12 6.67 -4.41
C GLY A 145 -25.43 7.35 -3.22
N LEU A 146 -25.52 6.71 -2.05
CA LEU A 146 -24.90 7.16 -0.80
C LEU A 146 -23.71 6.26 -0.48
N TYR A 147 -22.69 6.78 0.18
CA TYR A 147 -21.45 6.07 0.46
C TYR A 147 -21.29 5.81 1.96
N GLN A 148 -20.70 4.66 2.29
CA GLN A 148 -20.49 4.16 3.66
C GLN A 148 -19.15 3.41 3.75
N SER A 149 -18.53 3.36 4.93
CA SER A 149 -17.33 2.52 5.18
C SER A 149 -17.69 1.03 5.32
N VAL A 150 -16.95 0.16 4.64
CA VAL A 150 -17.15 -1.31 4.64
C VAL A 150 -16.91 -1.91 6.04
N THR A 151 -16.10 -1.27 6.88
CA THR A 151 -15.77 -1.74 8.24
C THR A 151 -17.01 -1.90 9.12
N LYS A 152 -18.08 -1.12 8.88
CA LYS A 152 -19.34 -1.23 9.63
C LYS A 152 -20.21 -2.43 9.22
N ASP A 153 -20.16 -2.85 7.95
CA ASP A 153 -20.97 -3.98 7.46
C ASP A 153 -20.48 -5.34 7.99
N VAL A 154 -19.16 -5.49 8.20
CA VAL A 154 -18.60 -6.73 8.78
C VAL A 154 -18.98 -6.86 10.25
N VAL A 155 -18.91 -5.78 11.03
CA VAL A 155 -19.25 -5.82 12.46
C VAL A 155 -20.76 -6.04 12.66
N GLN A 156 -21.60 -5.38 11.87
CA GLN A 156 -23.06 -5.53 11.98
C GLN A 156 -23.54 -6.92 11.52
N SER A 157 -23.01 -7.45 10.40
CA SER A 157 -23.37 -8.79 9.93
C SER A 157 -22.95 -9.91 10.89
N THR A 158 -21.80 -9.75 11.57
CA THR A 158 -21.35 -10.71 12.59
C THR A 158 -22.21 -10.67 13.86
N LEU A 159 -22.66 -9.47 14.26
CA LEU A 159 -23.56 -9.29 15.41
C LEU A 159 -24.98 -9.77 15.12
N ASP A 160 -25.48 -9.55 13.89
CA ASP A 160 -26.79 -10.03 13.47
C ASP A 160 -26.83 -11.57 13.38
N GLN A 161 -25.73 -12.21 12.93
CA GLN A 161 -25.60 -13.67 12.94
C GLN A 161 -25.53 -14.28 14.34
N LEU A 162 -24.98 -13.56 15.33
CA LEU A 162 -24.94 -14.01 16.72
C LEU A 162 -26.29 -13.84 17.42
N ASN A 163 -27.07 -12.82 17.07
CA ASN A 163 -28.40 -12.60 17.63
C ASN A 163 -29.50 -13.51 17.06
N GLU A 164 -29.27 -14.21 15.95
CA GLU A 164 -30.17 -15.29 15.49
C GLU A 164 -29.85 -16.66 16.11
N LEU A 165 -28.75 -16.76 16.87
CA LEU A 165 -28.31 -17.98 17.55
C LEU A 165 -28.56 -17.99 19.06
N PHE A 166 -29.19 -16.93 19.60
CA PHE A 166 -29.63 -16.81 21.01
C PHE A 166 -31.02 -16.18 21.10
#